data_AF-A0A5C4RTY4-F1
#
_entry.id   AF-A0A5C4RTY4-F1
#
_cell.length_a   1.000
_cell.length_b   1.000
_cell.length_c   1.000
_cell.angle_alpha   90.00
_cell.angle_beta   90.00
_cell.angle_gamma   90.00
#
_symmetry.space_group_name_H-M   'P 1'
#
loop_
_entity.id
_entity.type
_entity.pdbx_description
1 polymer ?
#
loop_
_entity_poly.entity_id
_entity_poly.type
_entity_poly.pdbx_seq_one_letter_code
_entity_poly.pdbx_strand_id
1 'polypeptide(L)'
;MGYSHAVRHSVLKKVLPPEGRSIAEVSRETGVNQQTIRNWIKRSETGIFEDGNQDSCPRFLTPREKYQLVVEAAGIDDEQLGEFLRERGLHSEHITIWDQELRDMIDKKNEQQDKENKALKKQVKELEKELQRKEKALAEAAALLILKKKLEALTRGHEDD
;
A
#
# COMPACT_ATOMS: atom_id res chain seq x y z
N MET A 1 30.66 -7.28 0.83
CA MET A 1 29.62 -7.17 1.87
C MET A 1 29.15 -5.72 1.96
N GLY A 2 27.94 -5.42 1.48
CA GLY A 2 27.37 -4.08 1.58
C GLY A 2 26.74 -3.85 2.96
N TYR A 3 27.04 -2.74 3.61
CA TYR A 3 26.36 -2.34 4.85
C TYR A 3 24.96 -1.80 4.51
N SER A 4 23.96 -2.16 5.32
CA SER A 4 22.59 -1.67 5.16
C SER A 4 22.50 -0.16 5.42
N HIS A 5 21.50 0.49 4.84
CA HIS A 5 21.26 1.93 5.01
C HIS A 5 21.14 2.33 6.49
N ALA A 6 20.41 1.56 7.28
CA ALA A 6 20.24 1.80 8.72
C ALA A 6 21.58 1.81 9.49
N VAL A 7 22.49 0.88 9.14
CA VAL A 7 23.81 0.80 9.77
C VAL A 7 24.67 2.01 9.37
N ARG A 8 24.68 2.37 8.08
CA ARG A 8 25.42 3.54 7.57
C ARG A 8 24.94 4.84 8.22
N HIS A 9 23.63 5.04 8.29
CA HIS A 9 23.03 6.24 8.86
C HIS A 9 23.27 6.36 10.37
N SER A 10 23.16 5.24 11.10
CA SER A 10 23.49 5.20 12.53
C SER A 10 24.97 5.53 12.81
N VAL A 11 25.88 5.01 11.99
CA VAL A 11 27.32 5.31 12.08
C VAL A 11 27.61 6.78 11.76
N LEU A 12 27.02 7.32 10.69
CA LEU A 12 27.21 8.72 10.30
C LEU A 12 26.66 9.70 11.34
N LYS A 13 25.50 9.41 11.96
CA LYS A 13 24.92 10.25 13.02
C LYS A 13 25.83 10.38 14.24
N LYS A 14 26.59 9.33 14.57
CA LYS A 14 27.55 9.33 15.69
C LYS A 14 28.80 10.14 15.41
N VAL A 15 29.25 10.16 14.15
CA VAL A 15 30.53 10.78 13.75
C VAL A 15 30.36 12.22 13.29
N LEU A 16 29.23 12.56 12.66
CA LEU A 16 28.90 13.92 12.25
C LEU A 16 28.33 14.74 13.43
N PRO A 17 28.35 16.08 13.36
CA PRO A 17 27.63 16.93 14.31
C PRO A 17 26.14 16.55 14.34
N PRO A 18 25.51 16.41 15.52
CA PRO A 18 25.87 17.02 16.81
C PRO A 18 26.74 16.18 17.78
N GLU A 19 26.95 14.88 17.52
CA GLU A 19 27.71 14.02 18.46
C GLU A 19 29.24 14.13 18.29
N GLY A 20 29.73 14.19 17.04
CA GLY A 20 31.15 14.43 16.76
C GLY A 20 32.13 13.38 17.32
N ARG A 21 31.70 12.13 17.51
CA ARG A 21 32.53 11.07 18.12
C ARG A 21 33.67 10.64 17.20
N SER A 22 34.77 10.18 17.79
CA SER A 22 35.96 9.75 17.05
C SER A 22 35.68 8.52 16.18
N ILE A 23 36.18 8.53 14.95
CA ILE A 23 36.06 7.41 13.99
C ILE A 23 36.60 6.10 14.59
N ALA A 24 37.67 6.16 15.39
CA ALA A 24 38.26 4.98 16.02
C ALA A 24 37.36 4.36 17.09
N GLU A 25 36.57 5.16 17.78
CA GLU A 25 35.61 4.72 18.79
C GLU A 25 34.41 4.05 18.13
N VAL A 26 33.81 4.72 17.14
CA VAL A 26 32.65 4.19 16.40
C VAL A 26 33.01 2.93 15.61
N SER A 27 34.24 2.83 15.10
CA SER A 27 34.74 1.63 14.44
C SER A 27 34.81 0.42 15.38
N ARG A 28 35.28 0.61 16.63
CA ARG A 28 35.30 -0.46 17.65
C ARG A 28 33.91 -0.88 18.09
N GLU A 29 32.99 0.09 18.21
CA GLU A 29 31.61 -0.16 18.65
C GLU A 29 30.78 -0.89 17.59
N THR A 30 30.91 -0.48 16.32
CA THR A 30 30.05 -0.97 15.23
C THR A 30 30.69 -2.06 14.39
N GLY A 31 31.98 -2.34 14.59
CA GLY A 31 32.75 -3.30 13.77
C GLY A 31 33.00 -2.83 12.34
N VAL A 32 32.67 -1.58 11.99
CA VAL A 32 32.91 -1.00 10.67
C VAL A 32 34.35 -0.51 10.58
N ASN A 33 35.05 -0.85 9.49
CA ASN A 33 36.42 -0.39 9.26
C ASN A 33 36.48 1.16 9.21
N GLN A 34 37.46 1.76 9.90
CA GLN A 34 37.68 3.21 9.92
C GLN A 34 37.74 3.84 8.52
N GLN A 35 38.33 3.14 7.55
CA GLN A 35 38.42 3.65 6.17
C GLN A 35 37.04 3.74 5.51
N THR A 36 36.14 2.79 5.80
CA THR A 36 34.76 2.82 5.32
C THR A 36 33.99 4.01 5.91
N ILE A 37 34.19 4.29 7.20
CA ILE A 37 33.57 5.43 7.89
C ILE A 37 34.07 6.75 7.28
N ARG A 38 35.38 6.91 7.04
CA ARG A 38 35.96 8.08 6.37
C ARG A 38 35.37 8.30 4.97
N ASN A 39 35.21 7.22 4.21
CA ASN A 39 34.59 7.28 2.88
C ASN A 39 33.13 7.73 2.94
N TRP A 40 32.37 7.32 3.95
CA TRP A 40 31.00 7.78 4.15
C TRP A 40 30.91 9.26 4.53
N ILE A 41 31.82 9.76 5.37
CA ILE A 41 31.88 11.18 5.74
C ILE A 41 32.15 12.03 4.49
N LYS A 42 33.17 11.67 3.71
CA LYS A 42 33.51 12.38 2.47
C LYS A 42 32.36 12.40 1.46
N ARG A 43 31.58 11.32 1.38
CA ARG A 43 30.37 11.24 0.54
C ARG A 43 29.23 12.10 1.09
N SER A 44 29.06 12.18 2.41
CA SER A 44 28.06 13.09 3.00
C SER A 44 28.39 14.58 2.82
N GLU A 45 29.68 14.95 2.81
CA GLU A 45 30.12 16.34 2.60
C GLU A 45 29.93 16.82 1.15
N THR A 46 29.99 15.90 0.19
CA THR A 46 29.85 16.23 -1.24
C THR A 46 28.40 16.39 -1.68
N GLY A 47 27.43 16.27 -0.77
CA GLY A 47 25.99 16.36 -1.08
C GLY A 47 25.45 15.18 -1.89
N ILE A 48 26.32 14.25 -2.28
CA ILE A 48 25.97 12.99 -2.94
C ILE A 48 25.52 12.02 -1.82
N PHE A 49 24.31 12.24 -1.34
CA PHE A 49 23.52 11.23 -0.63
C PHE A 49 22.93 10.22 -1.61
N GLU A 50 23.60 9.98 -2.74
CA GLU A 50 23.14 8.99 -3.70
C GLU A 50 23.55 7.59 -3.27
N ASP A 51 22.54 6.76 -3.36
CA ASP A 51 22.36 5.51 -2.68
C ASP A 51 23.19 4.42 -3.37
N GLY A 52 24.51 4.51 -3.22
CA GLY A 52 25.46 3.70 -3.97
C GLY A 52 25.48 2.20 -3.63
N ASN A 53 24.37 1.60 -3.20
CA ASN A 53 24.19 0.15 -3.27
C ASN A 53 22.74 -0.36 -3.10
N GLN A 54 21.71 0.48 -3.01
CA GLN A 54 20.31 0.01 -2.82
C GLN A 54 19.35 0.40 -3.95
N ASP A 55 19.59 1.51 -4.66
CA ASP A 55 18.70 1.96 -5.75
C ASP A 55 18.69 1.04 -6.98
N SER A 56 19.58 0.05 -7.06
CA SER A 56 19.66 -0.87 -8.19
C SER A 56 19.52 -2.33 -7.80
N CYS A 57 18.99 -2.63 -6.61
CA CYS A 57 18.70 -4.02 -6.27
C CYS A 57 17.30 -4.39 -6.81
N PRO A 58 17.19 -5.39 -7.72
CA PRO A 58 15.90 -5.88 -8.23
C PRO A 58 14.88 -6.20 -7.12
N ARG A 59 15.36 -6.51 -5.91
CA ARG A 59 14.55 -6.91 -4.75
C ARG A 59 13.85 -5.76 -4.02
N PHE A 60 14.35 -4.52 -4.12
CA PHE A 60 13.79 -3.37 -3.40
C PHE A 60 12.90 -2.48 -4.26
N LEU A 61 12.76 -2.79 -5.55
CA LEU A 61 11.87 -2.06 -6.46
C LEU A 61 10.40 -2.28 -6.12
N THR A 62 9.66 -1.18 -6.08
CA THR A 62 8.21 -1.19 -5.92
C THR A 62 7.53 -1.83 -7.14
N PRO A 63 6.30 -2.38 -7.01
CA PRO A 63 5.57 -2.92 -8.16
C PRO A 63 5.39 -1.91 -9.31
N ARG A 64 5.28 -0.62 -8.98
CA ARG A 64 5.17 0.46 -9.97
C ARG A 64 6.47 0.65 -10.75
N GLU A 65 7.61 0.65 -10.08
CA GLU A 65 8.93 0.77 -10.73
C GLU A 65 9.24 -0.48 -11.56
N LYS A 66 8.92 -1.68 -11.04
CA LYS A 66 9.02 -2.92 -11.82
C LYS A 66 8.20 -2.84 -13.11
N TYR A 67 6.96 -2.34 -13.03
CA TYR A 67 6.11 -2.17 -14.21
C TYR A 67 6.72 -1.19 -15.22
N GLN A 68 7.22 -0.04 -14.76
CA GLN A 68 7.89 0.92 -15.65
C GLN A 68 9.07 0.28 -16.38
N LEU A 69 9.91 -0.47 -15.67
CA LEU A 69 11.04 -1.18 -16.26
C LEU A 69 10.62 -2.27 -17.26
N VAL A 70 9.54 -3.00 -16.98
CA VAL A 70 8.98 -3.99 -17.91
C VAL A 70 8.46 -3.32 -19.18
N VAL A 71 7.77 -2.18 -19.05
CA VAL A 71 7.25 -1.42 -20.20
C VAL A 71 8.38 -0.79 -21.02
N GLU A 72 9.39 -0.20 -20.35
CA GLU A 72 10.58 0.32 -21.01
C GLU A 72 11.32 -0.79 -21.76
N ALA A 73 11.54 -1.95 -21.12
CA ALA A 73 12.17 -3.10 -21.74
C ALA A 73 11.38 -3.63 -22.96
N ALA A 74 10.05 -3.58 -22.92
CA ALA A 74 9.20 -4.01 -24.04
C ALA A 74 9.21 -3.02 -25.22
N GLY A 75 9.60 -1.76 -25.00
CA GLY A 75 9.69 -0.73 -26.04
C GLY A 75 11.07 -0.61 -26.69
N ILE A 76 12.08 -1.33 -26.19
CA ILE A 76 13.45 -1.30 -26.68
C ILE A 76 13.66 -2.51 -27.60
N ASP A 77 14.45 -2.32 -28.66
CA ASP A 77 14.81 -3.40 -29.57
C ASP A 77 15.75 -4.42 -28.91
N ASP A 78 15.70 -5.68 -29.34
CA ASP A 78 16.42 -6.79 -28.71
C ASP A 78 17.95 -6.54 -28.64
N GLU A 79 18.49 -5.82 -29.62
CA GLU A 79 19.92 -5.45 -29.71
C GLU A 79 20.33 -4.47 -28.59
N GLN A 80 19.44 -3.56 -28.22
CA GLN A 80 19.67 -2.53 -27.20
C GLN A 80 19.22 -2.98 -25.81
N LEU A 81 18.32 -3.96 -25.73
CA LEU A 81 17.80 -4.50 -24.48
C LEU A 81 18.92 -5.05 -23.58
N GLY A 82 19.90 -5.72 -24.16
CA GLY A 82 21.04 -6.24 -23.42
C GLY A 82 21.90 -5.15 -22.77
N GLU A 83 22.08 -4.01 -23.44
CA GLU A 83 22.80 -2.86 -22.90
C GLU A 83 22.01 -2.17 -21.79
N PHE A 84 20.72 -1.91 -22.04
CA PHE A 84 19.78 -1.36 -21.06
C PHE A 84 19.73 -2.15 -19.75
N LEU A 85 19.68 -3.49 -19.85
CA LEU A 85 19.65 -4.36 -18.67
C LEU A 85 20.98 -4.29 -17.89
N ARG A 86 22.13 -4.26 -18.58
CA ARG A 86 23.44 -4.17 -17.94
C ARG A 86 23.65 -2.84 -17.23
N GLU A 87 23.26 -1.73 -17.84
CA GLU A 87 23.36 -0.39 -17.22
C GLU A 87 22.57 -0.30 -15.92
N ARG A 88 21.41 -0.95 -15.86
CA ARG A 88 20.54 -0.97 -14.68
C ARG A 88 20.83 -2.11 -13.70
N GLY A 89 21.83 -2.95 -13.97
CA GLY A 89 22.14 -4.13 -13.14
C GLY A 89 21.04 -5.19 -13.12
N LEU A 90 20.24 -5.26 -14.19
CA LEU A 90 19.11 -6.18 -14.36
C LEU A 90 19.49 -7.38 -15.23
N HIS A 91 18.69 -8.43 -15.13
CA HIS A 91 18.81 -9.64 -15.93
C HIS A 91 17.49 -9.84 -16.65
N SER A 92 17.51 -10.49 -17.83
CA SER A 92 16.30 -10.75 -18.62
C SER A 92 15.26 -11.53 -17.82
N GLU A 93 15.71 -12.46 -16.97
CA GLU A 93 14.84 -13.22 -16.07
C GLU A 93 14.03 -12.33 -15.11
N HIS A 94 14.61 -11.21 -14.64
CA HIS A 94 13.90 -10.27 -13.77
C HIS A 94 12.69 -9.65 -14.47
N ILE A 95 12.83 -9.29 -15.75
CA ILE A 95 11.75 -8.71 -16.55
C ILE A 95 10.63 -9.75 -16.75
N THR A 96 10.99 -10.99 -17.07
CA THR A 96 10.00 -12.06 -17.27
C THR A 96 9.25 -12.40 -15.98
N ILE A 97 9.95 -12.44 -14.84
CA ILE A 97 9.35 -12.72 -13.54
C ILE A 97 8.42 -11.56 -13.14
N TRP A 98 8.85 -10.31 -13.33
CA TRP A 98 8.03 -9.16 -12.98
C TRP A 98 6.78 -9.03 -13.84
N ASP A 99 6.86 -9.33 -15.15
CA ASP A 99 5.67 -9.35 -16.00
C ASP A 99 4.64 -10.38 -15.49
N GLN A 100 5.09 -11.58 -15.12
CA GLN A 100 4.23 -12.62 -14.53
C GLN A 100 3.66 -12.19 -13.16
N GLU A 101 4.50 -11.70 -12.26
CA GLU A 101 4.08 -11.21 -10.94
C GLU A 101 3.01 -10.12 -11.06
N LEU A 102 3.17 -9.18 -12.00
CA LEU A 102 2.23 -8.07 -12.21
C LEU A 102 0.90 -8.57 -12.78
N ARG A 103 0.91 -9.52 -13.72
CA ARG A 103 -0.30 -10.16 -14.24
C ARG A 103 -1.06 -10.90 -13.13
N ASP A 104 -0.36 -11.73 -12.36
CA ASP A 104 -0.93 -12.47 -11.24
C ASP A 104 -1.55 -11.56 -10.18
N MET A 105 -0.93 -10.41 -9.89
CA MET A 105 -1.46 -9.42 -8.95
C MET A 105 -2.79 -8.82 -9.45
N ILE A 106 -2.90 -8.54 -10.76
CA ILE A 106 -4.12 -8.03 -11.36
C ILE A 106 -5.24 -9.07 -11.27
N ASP A 107 -4.95 -10.32 -11.64
CA ASP A 107 -5.94 -11.39 -11.62
C ASP A 107 -6.45 -11.67 -10.20
N LYS A 108 -5.55 -11.81 -9.23
CA LYS A 108 -5.92 -12.00 -7.81
C LYS A 108 -6.74 -10.83 -7.26
N LYS A 109 -6.39 -9.59 -7.62
CA LYS A 109 -7.14 -8.40 -7.20
C LYS A 109 -8.54 -8.40 -7.79
N ASN A 110 -8.69 -8.71 -9.06
CA ASN A 110 -9.99 -8.78 -9.74
C ASN A 110 -10.87 -9.87 -9.10
N GLU A 111 -10.33 -11.07 -8.86
CA GLU A 111 -11.06 -12.14 -8.19
C GLU A 111 -11.53 -11.77 -6.78
N GLN A 112 -10.66 -11.10 -6.01
CA GLN A 112 -11.00 -10.65 -4.65
C GLN A 112 -12.09 -9.59 -4.70
N GLN A 113 -11.97 -8.60 -5.58
CA GLN A 113 -12.96 -7.54 -5.77
C GLN A 113 -14.31 -8.12 -6.23
N ASP A 114 -14.33 -9.13 -7.09
CA ASP A 114 -15.55 -9.79 -7.53
C ASP A 114 -16.24 -10.56 -6.40
N LYS A 115 -15.47 -11.24 -5.54
CA LYS A 115 -15.99 -11.92 -4.35
C LYS A 115 -16.60 -10.92 -3.36
N GLU A 116 -15.89 -9.83 -3.09
CA GLU A 116 -16.37 -8.75 -2.21
C GLU A 116 -17.63 -8.10 -2.77
N ASN A 117 -17.65 -7.75 -4.06
CA ASN A 117 -18.83 -7.19 -4.71
C ASN A 117 -20.04 -8.13 -4.66
N LYS A 118 -19.84 -9.44 -4.84
CA LYS A 118 -20.92 -10.42 -4.71
C LYS A 118 -21.43 -10.51 -3.28
N ALA A 119 -20.55 -10.48 -2.29
CA ALA A 119 -20.92 -10.49 -0.88
C ALA A 119 -21.71 -9.23 -0.49
N LEU A 120 -21.22 -8.04 -0.86
CA LEU A 120 -21.89 -6.77 -0.62
C LEU A 120 -23.26 -6.71 -1.31
N LYS A 121 -23.37 -7.14 -2.57
CA LYS A 121 -24.66 -7.20 -3.27
C LYS A 121 -25.67 -8.10 -2.57
N LYS A 122 -25.23 -9.21 -1.97
CA LYS A 122 -26.12 -10.08 -1.16
C LYS A 122 -26.57 -9.40 0.12
N GLN A 123 -25.66 -8.74 0.83
CA GLN A 123 -25.97 -8.01 2.05
C GLN A 123 -26.95 -6.86 1.79
N VAL A 124 -26.72 -6.08 0.74
CA VAL A 124 -27.63 -5.01 0.33
C VAL A 124 -29.03 -5.55 0.08
N LYS A 125 -29.17 -6.64 -0.69
CA LYS A 125 -30.48 -7.26 -0.96
C LYS A 125 -31.18 -7.77 0.29
N GLU A 126 -30.43 -8.29 1.26
CA GLU A 126 -31.03 -8.77 2.52
C GLU A 126 -31.50 -7.59 3.37
N LEU A 127 -30.66 -6.57 3.52
CA LEU A 127 -31.00 -5.35 4.24
C LEU A 127 -32.19 -4.62 3.62
N GLU A 128 -32.27 -4.56 2.29
CA GLU A 128 -33.43 -3.99 1.58
C GLU A 128 -34.72 -4.75 1.89
N LYS A 129 -34.69 -6.09 1.93
CA LYS A 129 -35.86 -6.90 2.29
C LYS A 129 -36.26 -6.71 3.75
N GLU A 130 -35.30 -6.67 4.66
CA GLU A 130 -35.57 -6.41 6.08
C GLU A 130 -36.17 -5.02 6.27
N LEU A 131 -35.64 -4.02 5.57
CA LEU A 131 -36.16 -2.65 5.59
C LEU A 131 -37.61 -2.62 5.11
N GLN A 132 -37.91 -3.23 3.96
CA GLN A 132 -39.29 -3.31 3.44
C GLN A 132 -40.25 -3.99 4.42
N ARG A 133 -39.83 -5.07 5.10
CA ARG A 133 -40.65 -5.74 6.12
C ARG A 133 -40.92 -4.84 7.32
N LYS A 134 -39.90 -4.12 7.79
CA LYS A 134 -40.00 -3.19 8.91
C LYS A 134 -40.87 -1.98 8.56
N GLU A 135 -40.72 -1.42 7.36
CA GLU A 135 -41.55 -0.32 6.86
C GLU A 135 -43.02 -0.73 6.73
N LYS A 136 -43.29 -1.94 6.22
CA LYS A 136 -44.67 -2.47 6.15
C LYS A 136 -45.29 -2.61 7.54
N ALA A 137 -44.58 -3.22 8.49
CA ALA A 137 -45.07 -3.36 9.87
C ALA A 137 -45.29 -1.98 10.54
N LEU A 138 -44.41 -1.02 10.28
CA LEU A 138 -44.54 0.35 10.77
C LEU A 138 -45.78 1.04 10.18
N ALA A 139 -46.04 0.87 8.88
CA ALA A 139 -47.22 1.41 8.22
C ALA A 139 -48.52 0.79 8.75
N GLU A 140 -48.53 -0.52 8.99
CA GLU A 140 -49.66 -1.22 9.61
C GLU A 140 -49.94 -0.70 11.04
N ALA A 141 -48.89 -0.53 11.85
CA ALA A 141 -49.03 0.06 13.19
C ALA A 141 -49.55 1.50 13.15
N ALA A 142 -49.06 2.33 12.22
CA ALA A 142 -49.57 3.69 12.03
C ALA A 142 -51.04 3.70 11.62
N ALA A 143 -51.47 2.80 10.72
CA ALA A 143 -52.87 2.67 10.32
C ALA A 143 -53.77 2.28 11.50
N LEU A 144 -53.34 1.32 12.34
CA LEU A 144 -54.07 0.94 13.55
C LEU A 144 -54.21 2.10 14.54
N LEU A 145 -53.17 2.89 14.75
CA LEU A 145 -53.23 4.08 15.61
C LEU A 145 -54.22 5.13 15.09
N ILE A 146 -54.23 5.37 13.78
CA ILE A 146 -55.18 6.29 13.14
C ILE A 146 -56.61 5.78 13.29
N LEU A 147 -56.86 4.49 13.06
CA LEU A 147 -58.17 3.88 13.22
C LEU A 147 -58.66 3.97 14.67
N LYS A 148 -57.79 3.66 15.64
CA LYS A 148 -58.10 3.81 17.07
C LYS A 148 -58.52 5.24 17.41
N LYS A 149 -57.75 6.23 16.96
CA LYS A 149 -58.09 7.66 17.17
C LYS A 149 -59.43 8.04 16.54
N LYS A 150 -59.74 7.55 15.34
CA LYS A 150 -61.04 7.80 14.69
C LYS A 150 -62.19 7.15 15.45
N LEU A 151 -62.00 5.93 15.95
CA LEU A 151 -63.01 5.24 16.76
C LEU A 151 -63.31 5.99 18.05
N GLU A 152 -62.27 6.39 18.79
CA GLU A 152 -62.40 7.18 20.02
C GLU A 152 -63.15 8.51 19.78
N ALA A 153 -62.92 9.17 18.65
CA ALA A 153 -63.63 10.39 18.28
C ALA A 153 -65.13 10.15 18.01
N LEU A 154 -65.48 9.04 17.34
CA LEU A 154 -66.87 8.69 17.07
C LEU A 154 -67.62 8.31 18.35
N THR A 155 -67.00 7.54 19.25
CA THR A 155 -67.63 7.15 20.52
C THR A 155 -67.83 8.35 21.45
N ARG A 156 -66.86 9.27 21.51
CA ARG A 156 -66.99 10.50 22.32
C ARG A 156 -68.08 11.44 21.80
N GLY A 157 -68.24 11.55 20.47
CA GLY A 157 -69.32 12.35 19.87
C GLY A 157 -70.71 11.76 20.07
N HIS A 158 -70.84 10.52 20.56
CA HIS A 158 -72.12 9.85 20.80
C HIS A 158 -72.51 9.82 22.29
N GLU A 159 -71.60 10.21 23.19
CA GLU A 159 -71.86 10.32 24.64
C GLU A 159 -72.32 11.74 25.05
N ASP A 160 -72.20 12.73 24.16
CA ASP A 160 -72.55 14.14 24.39
C ASP A 160 -73.88 14.56 23.70
N ASP A 161 -74.65 13.63 23.12
CA ASP A 161 -76.04 13.78 22.62
C ASP A 161 -77.04 13.03 23.54
#